data_AF-A0A2N1V2F3-F1
#
_entry.id   AF-A0A2N1V2F3-F1
#
_cell.length_a   1.000
_cell.length_b   1.000
_cell.length_c   1.000
_cell.angle_alpha   90.00
_cell.angle_beta   90.00
_cell.angle_gamma   90.00
#
_symmetry.space_group_name_H-M   'P 1'
#
loop_
_entity.id
_entity.type
_entity.pdbx_description
1 polymer ?
#
loop_
_entity_poly.entity_id
_entity_poly.type
_entity_poly.pdbx_seq_one_letter_code
_entity_poly.pdbx_strand_id
1 'polypeptide(L)' 'MKVLLDIPDNQYNEILAIISTYKNIKLEKLTETEAQFVSELSESIRDVNLAIQGELKPKLARELLDEL' A
#
# COMPACT_ATOMS: atom_id res chain seq x y z
N MET A 1 4.93 -12.83 5.67
CA MET A 1 4.45 -12.00 4.54
C MET A 1 3.27 -11.19 5.04
N LYS A 2 3.26 -9.88 4.82
CA LYS A 2 2.12 -9.00 5.15
C LYS A 2 1.43 -8.64 3.85
N VAL A 3 0.10 -8.71 3.82
CA VAL A 3 -0.70 -8.43 2.64
C VAL A 3 -1.76 -7.40 3.04
N LEU A 4 -1.88 -6.35 2.24
CA LEU A 4 -2.93 -5.35 2.35
C LEU A 4 -4.10 -5.78 1.46
N LEU A 5 -5.31 -5.71 2.00
CA LEU A 5 -6.54 -6.05 1.31
C LEU A 5 -7.43 -4.83 1.34
N ASP A 6 -7.70 -4.27 0.16
CA ASP A 6 -8.74 -3.27 -0.03
C ASP A 6 -10.01 -3.99 -0.47
N ILE A 7 -11.06 -3.90 0.35
CA ILE A 7 -12.28 -4.70 0.20
C ILE A 7 -13.49 -3.76 0.32
N PRO A 8 -14.46 -3.84 -0.61
CA PRO A 8 -15.72 -3.13 -0.46
C PRO A 8 -16.44 -3.49 0.86
N ASP A 9 -17.03 -2.48 1.52
CA ASP A 9 -17.72 -2.64 2.82
C ASP A 9 -18.78 -3.76 2.82
N ASN A 10 -19.49 -3.93 1.71
CA ASN A 10 -20.53 -4.95 1.56
C ASN A 10 -19.99 -6.39 1.55
N GLN A 11 -18.71 -6.58 1.25
CA GLN A 11 -18.02 -7.88 1.22
C GLN A 11 -17.11 -8.10 2.44
N TYR A 12 -16.87 -7.07 3.23
CA TYR A 12 -15.97 -7.11 4.40
C TYR A 12 -16.29 -8.28 5.34
N ASN A 13 -17.56 -8.45 5.72
CA ASN A 13 -17.97 -9.48 6.68
C ASN A 13 -17.76 -10.91 6.14
N GLU A 14 -18.01 -11.12 4.85
CA GLU A 14 -17.82 -12.42 4.19
C GLU A 14 -16.33 -12.79 4.15
N ILE A 15 -15.48 -11.87 3.72
CA ILE A 15 -14.04 -12.11 3.67
C ILE A 15 -13.44 -12.26 5.07
N LEU A 16 -13.87 -11.46 6.04
CA LEU A 16 -13.41 -11.57 7.42
C LEU A 16 -13.76 -12.94 8.00
N ALA A 17 -14.95 -13.48 7.73
CA ALA A 17 -15.35 -14.80 8.19
C ALA A 17 -14.43 -15.89 7.64
N ILE A 18 -14.05 -15.81 6.37
CA ILE A 18 -13.12 -16.75 5.73
C ILE A 18 -11.73 -16.64 6.39
N ILE A 19 -11.19 -15.43 6.54
CA ILE A 19 -9.83 -15.25 7.10
C ILE A 19 -9.78 -15.69 8.56
N SER A 20 -10.85 -15.45 9.32
CA SER A 20 -10.96 -15.84 10.73
C SER A 20 -10.95 -17.36 10.94
N THR A 21 -11.21 -18.17 9.91
CA THR A 21 -11.09 -19.64 10.01
C THR A 21 -9.64 -20.10 10.19
N TYR A 22 -8.66 -19.27 9.80
CA TYR A 22 -7.24 -19.60 9.90
C TYR A 22 -6.68 -19.11 11.24
N LYS A 23 -6.44 -20.05 12.17
CA LYS A 23 -5.96 -19.77 13.54
C LYS A 23 -4.61 -19.03 13.63
N ASN A 24 -3.84 -18.98 12.55
CA ASN A 24 -2.49 -18.40 12.53
C ASN A 24 -2.41 -17.06 11.79
N ILE A 25 -3.53 -16.51 11.31
CA ILE A 25 -3.57 -15.21 10.66
C ILE A 25 -3.89 -14.14 11.71
N LYS A 26 -2.98 -13.18 11.87
CA LYS A 26 -3.23 -11.99 12.69
C LYS A 26 -3.85 -10.91 11.81
N LEU A 27 -4.99 -10.40 12.23
CA LEU A 27 -5.72 -9.33 11.58
C LEU A 27 -5.53 -8.05 12.37
N GLU A 28 -5.04 -7.02 11.68
CA GLU A 28 -4.91 -5.66 12.21
C GLU A 28 -5.72 -4.75 11.29
N LYS A 29 -6.72 -4.06 11.85
CA LYS A 29 -7.49 -3.06 11.09
C LYS A 29 -6.69 -1.77 11.11
N LEU A 30 -6.45 -1.22 9.93
CA LEU A 30 -5.83 0.10 9.78
C LEU A 30 -6.92 1.17 9.86
N THR A 31 -6.57 2.31 10.44
CA THR A 31 -7.35 3.54 10.26
C THR A 31 -7.22 4.04 8.82
N GLU A 32 -8.12 4.92 8.40
CA GLU A 32 -8.10 5.52 7.07
C GLU A 32 -6.77 6.21 6.77
N THR A 33 -6.25 6.99 7.72
CA THR A 33 -4.94 7.66 7.61
C THR A 33 -3.79 6.66 7.46
N GLU A 34 -3.80 5.57 8.24
CA GLU A 34 -2.75 4.53 8.14
C GLU A 34 -2.84 3.77 6.82
N ALA A 35 -4.04 3.46 6.35
CA ALA A 35 -4.27 2.79 5.07
C ALA A 35 -3.76 3.65 3.90
N GLN A 36 -4.10 4.95 3.92
CA GLN A 36 -3.62 5.91 2.93
C GLN A 36 -2.10 5.99 2.91
N PHE A 37 -1.47 6.15 4.08
CA PHE A 37 0.00 6.22 4.18
C PHE A 37 0.67 4.96 3.61
N VAL A 38 0.16 3.76 3.91
CA VAL A 38 0.77 2.53 3.40
C VAL A 38 0.55 2.38 1.90
N SER A 39 -0.58 2.84 1.36
CA SER A 39 -0.83 2.87 -0.08
C SER A 39 0.19 3.77 -0.79
N GLU A 40 0.31 5.03 -0.34
CA GLU A 40 1.24 6.02 -0.90
C GLU A 40 2.71 5.56 -0.79
N LEU A 41 3.07 4.94 0.34
CA LEU A 41 4.40 4.36 0.52
C LEU A 41 4.66 3.20 -0.44
N SER A 42 3.68 2.32 -0.64
CA SER A 42 3.81 1.18 -1.55
C SER A 42 3.95 1.63 -3.01
N GLU A 43 3.20 2.65 -3.41
CA GLU A 43 3.33 3.30 -4.71
C GLU A 43 4.71 3.95 -4.88
N SER A 44 5.16 4.70 -3.87
CA SER A 44 6.49 5.33 -3.89
C SER A 44 7.62 4.30 -4.04
N ILE A 45 7.54 3.18 -3.32
CA ILE A 45 8.51 2.09 -3.44
C ILE A 45 8.45 1.47 -4.85
N ARG A 46 7.25 1.30 -5.42
CA ARG A 46 7.07 0.81 -6.79
C ARG A 46 7.73 1.76 -7.80
N ASP A 47 7.52 3.06 -7.68
CA ASP A 47 8.09 4.05 -8.58
C ASP A 47 9.63 4.09 -8.49
N VAL A 48 10.18 3.98 -7.28
CA VAL A 48 11.63 3.84 -7.09
C VAL A 48 12.16 2.58 -7.77
N ASN A 49 11.46 1.45 -7.65
CA ASN A 49 11.86 0.22 -8.32
C ASN A 49 11.81 0.35 -9.85
N LEU A 50 10.78 1.00 -10.40
CA LEU A 50 10.68 1.28 -11.84
C LEU A 50 11.79 2.22 -12.32
N ALA A 51 12.18 3.20 -11.49
CA ALA A 51 13.30 4.07 -11.78
C ALA A 51 14.64 3.32 -11.79
N ILE A 52 14.84 2.39 -10.85
CA ILE A 52 16.01 1.50 -10.83
C ILE A 52 16.05 0.59 -12.07
N GLN A 53 14.90 0.10 -12.52
CA GLN A 53 14.78 -0.73 -13.72
C GLN A 53 14.96 0.08 -15.03
N GLY A 54 15.02 1.41 -14.96
CA GLY A 54 15.16 2.30 -16.11
C GLY A 54 13.86 2.55 -16.87
N GLU A 55 12.72 2.09 -16.34
CA GLU A 55 11.39 2.28 -16.94
C GLU A 55 10.81 3.67 -16.62
N LEU A 56 11.27 4.28 -15.52
CA LEU A 56 10.83 5.60 -15.06
C LEU A 56 12.04 6.53 -14.92
N LYS A 57 11.93 7.76 -15.40
CA LYS A 57 13.00 8.76 -15.20
C LYS A 57 12.79 9.42 -13.84
N PRO A 58 13.68 9.21 -12.86
CA PRO A 58 13.56 9.89 -11.59
C PRO A 58 13.81 11.38 -11.79
N LYS A 59 13.00 12.19 -11.12
CA LYS A 59 13.19 13.64 -11.07
C LYS A 59 14.41 13.97 -10.23
N LEU A 60 15.21 14.95 -10.63
CA LEU A 60 16.34 15.38 -9.80
C LEU A 60 15.82 16.11 -8.56
N ALA A 61 16.49 15.91 -7.43
CA ALA A 61 16.12 16.56 -6.16
C ALA A 61 16.08 18.10 -6.28
N ARG A 62 16.90 18.69 -7.17
CA ARG A 62 16.89 20.13 -7.45
C ARG A 62 15.57 20.56 -8.10
N GLU A 63 15.10 19.81 -9.08
CA GLU A 63 13.85 20.11 -9.80
C GLU A 63 12.62 19.90 -8.90
N LEU A 64 12.70 19.03 -7.89
CA LEU A 64 11.66 18.89 -6.87
C LEU A 64 11.60 20.11 -5.95
N LEU A 65 12.77 20.63 -5.53
CA LEU A 65 12.85 21.80 -4.66
C LEU A 65 12.33 23.07 -5.33
N ASP A 66 12.42 23.18 -6.65
CA ASP A 66 11.91 24.32 -7.42
C ASP A 66 10.38 24.32 -7.60
N GLU A 67 9.67 23.24 -7.22
CA GLU A 67 8.20 23.10 -7.35
C GLU A 67 7.41 23.26 -6.04
N LEU A 68 8.10 23.39 -4.90
CA LEU A 68 7.51 23.62 -3.57
C LEU A 68 7.45 25.11 -3.23
#